data_AF-A0A1Q8QH81-F1
#
_entry.id   AF-A0A1Q8QH81-F1
#
_cell.length_a   1.000
_cell.length_b   1.000
_cell.length_c   1.000
_cell.angle_alpha   90.00
_cell.angle_beta   90.00
_cell.angle_gamma   90.00
#
_symmetry.space_group_name_H-M   'P 1'
#
loop_
_entity.id
_entity.type
_entity.pdbx_description
1 polymer ?
#
loop_
_entity_poly.entity_id
_entity_poly.type
_entity_poly.pdbx_seq_one_letter_code
_entity_poly.pdbx_strand_id
1 'polypeptide(L)'
;MPGHINWIRLSQIFLDPLFACKEDTRLTADIRINKLDNPLIVEGLINDHYILVDGYKRYISLVHLGWESVQCTIEPVSDPAYRIAKRLRRDYNKQKMRSSERIRYVHWLLGLQWDINMIRKETGIARAVVRKYEKIRDIPQEYKDIIKSLKLGHEALLALDRMQTRVPGRIFYQIVDELNRNSSEIFGYHVGAIEYLTKVVEFSRLPERAVKRAVHKTIIYNTFKQKEAKRLLILRL
;
A
#
# COMPACT_ATOMS: atom_id res chain seq x y z
N MET A 1 2.59 26.82 -18.42
CA MET A 1 1.52 27.81 -18.63
C MET A 1 0.38 27.45 -17.69
N PRO A 2 -0.16 28.38 -16.87
CA PRO A 2 -1.32 28.10 -16.05
C PRO A 2 -2.51 27.78 -16.98
N GLY A 3 -3.22 26.68 -16.71
CA GLY A 3 -4.34 26.23 -17.53
C GLY A 3 -5.50 27.22 -17.52
N HIS A 4 -6.28 27.26 -18.61
CA HIS A 4 -7.48 28.09 -18.69
C HIS A 4 -8.52 27.60 -17.68
N ILE A 5 -9.14 28.52 -16.94
CA ILE A 5 -10.26 28.23 -16.05
C ILE A 5 -11.55 28.29 -16.85
N ASN A 6 -12.27 27.18 -16.92
CA ASN A 6 -13.55 27.06 -17.63
C ASN A 6 -14.61 26.39 -16.75
N TRP A 7 -15.86 26.74 -16.96
CA TRP A 7 -16.99 26.03 -16.36
C TRP A 7 -17.29 24.77 -17.18
N ILE A 8 -17.24 23.60 -16.53
CA ILE A 8 -17.45 22.30 -17.16
C ILE A 8 -18.62 21.61 -16.46
N ARG A 9 -19.50 20.98 -17.24
CA ARG A 9 -20.58 20.16 -16.66
C ARG A 9 -19.98 18.95 -15.97
N LEU A 10 -20.45 18.64 -14.76
CA LEU A 10 -19.94 17.47 -14.02
C LEU A 10 -20.14 16.17 -14.84
N SER A 11 -21.22 16.07 -15.60
CA SER A 11 -21.50 14.93 -16.49
C SER A 11 -20.49 14.73 -17.62
N GLN A 12 -19.69 15.74 -17.96
CA GLN A 12 -18.62 15.64 -18.96
C GLN A 12 -17.27 15.24 -18.36
N ILE A 13 -17.18 15.08 -17.04
CA ILE A 13 -15.94 14.75 -16.35
C ILE A 13 -15.90 13.24 -16.08
N PHE A 14 -14.95 12.57 -16.72
CA PHE A 14 -14.64 11.17 -16.50
C PHE A 14 -13.73 10.99 -15.28
N LEU A 15 -14.12 10.06 -14.41
CA LEU A 15 -13.31 9.60 -13.28
C LEU A 15 -12.55 8.33 -13.69
N ASP A 16 -11.23 8.35 -13.55
CA ASP A 16 -10.46 7.13 -13.70
C ASP A 16 -10.80 6.15 -12.54
N PRO A 17 -11.26 4.92 -12.82
CA PRO A 17 -11.58 3.94 -11.78
C PRO A 17 -10.41 3.65 -10.83
N LEU A 18 -9.16 3.78 -11.31
CA LEU A 18 -7.95 3.61 -10.49
C LEU A 18 -7.89 4.60 -9.33
N PHE A 19 -8.54 5.74 -9.49
CA PHE A 19 -8.53 6.90 -8.61
C PHE A 19 -9.82 7.08 -7.81
N ALA A 20 -10.77 6.15 -7.95
CA ALA A 20 -12.04 6.17 -7.25
C ALA A 20 -11.85 6.34 -5.73
N CYS A 21 -12.63 7.24 -5.15
CA CYS A 21 -12.66 7.49 -3.71
C CYS A 21 -14.11 7.56 -3.21
N LYS A 22 -14.30 7.25 -1.93
CA LYS A 22 -15.59 7.43 -1.25
C LYS A 22 -15.83 8.90 -0.94
N GLU A 23 -17.09 9.23 -0.71
CA GLU A 23 -17.50 10.54 -0.21
C GLU A 23 -16.77 10.89 1.10
N ASP A 24 -16.44 12.16 1.24
CA ASP A 24 -15.91 12.76 2.46
C ASP A 24 -16.97 13.71 3.01
N THR A 25 -17.81 13.24 3.92
CA THR A 25 -19.01 13.98 4.40
C THR A 25 -18.65 15.33 5.03
N ARG A 26 -17.47 15.44 5.65
CA ARG A 26 -16.97 16.69 6.21
C ARG A 26 -16.66 17.70 5.10
N LEU A 27 -15.99 17.25 4.04
CA LEU A 27 -15.71 18.08 2.87
C LEU A 27 -17.01 18.48 2.15
N THR A 28 -17.98 17.57 2.04
CA THR A 28 -19.29 17.87 1.44
C THR A 28 -20.02 18.97 2.22
N ALA A 29 -20.05 18.87 3.55
CA ALA A 29 -20.65 19.89 4.40
C ALA A 29 -19.95 21.25 4.30
N ASP A 30 -18.62 21.25 4.23
CA ASP A 30 -17.81 22.46 4.06
C ASP A 30 -18.08 23.15 2.72
N ILE A 31 -18.03 22.41 1.61
CA ILE A 31 -18.32 22.94 0.26
C ILE A 31 -19.73 23.52 0.18
N ARG A 32 -20.70 22.91 0.87
CA ARG A 32 -22.08 23.43 0.91
C ARG A 32 -22.16 24.83 1.54
N ILE A 33 -21.35 25.11 2.56
CA ILE A 33 -21.36 26.37 3.30
C ILE A 33 -20.46 27.40 2.62
N ASN A 34 -19.24 27.00 2.30
CA ASN A 34 -18.15 27.90 1.89
C ASN A 34 -17.94 27.95 0.37
N LYS A 35 -18.71 27.17 -0.41
CA LYS A 35 -18.48 26.91 -1.83
C LYS A 35 -17.13 26.25 -2.10
N LEU A 36 -16.85 25.97 -3.37
CA LEU A 36 -15.59 25.38 -3.80
C LEU A 36 -14.52 26.47 -3.90
N ASP A 37 -13.52 26.41 -3.02
CA ASP A 37 -12.43 27.40 -2.97
C ASP A 37 -11.38 27.19 -4.09
N ASN A 38 -11.13 25.94 -4.48
CA ASN A 38 -10.13 25.60 -5.51
C ASN A 38 -10.78 24.83 -6.67
N PRO A 39 -10.53 25.24 -7.94
CA PRO A 39 -11.10 24.54 -9.08
C PRO A 39 -10.66 23.07 -9.14
N LEU A 40 -11.44 22.26 -9.86
CA LEU A 40 -10.97 20.93 -10.25
C LEU A 40 -9.86 21.06 -11.29
N ILE A 41 -8.98 20.07 -11.40
CA ILE A 41 -7.99 20.03 -12.48
C ILE A 41 -8.36 18.87 -13.39
N VAL A 42 -8.51 19.15 -14.68
CA VAL A 42 -8.90 18.17 -15.69
C VAL A 42 -7.94 18.20 -16.88
N GLU A 43 -7.87 17.09 -17.61
CA GLU A 43 -7.21 16.99 -18.92
C GLU A 43 -8.26 16.84 -20.02
N GLY A 44 -8.07 17.45 -21.19
CA GLY A 44 -9.01 17.34 -22.30
C GLY A 44 -8.96 18.52 -23.26
N LEU A 45 -9.85 18.59 -24.25
CA LEU A 45 -11.01 17.72 -24.51
C LEU A 45 -10.63 16.41 -25.26
N ILE A 46 -11.16 15.25 -24.83
CA ILE A 46 -11.04 13.96 -25.54
C ILE A 46 -12.45 13.40 -25.74
N ASN A 47 -12.89 13.27 -27.00
CA ASN A 47 -14.22 12.74 -27.34
C ASN A 47 -15.34 13.42 -26.51
N ASP A 48 -15.36 14.75 -26.46
CA ASP A 48 -16.31 15.58 -25.70
C ASP A 48 -16.30 15.43 -24.17
N HIS A 49 -15.28 14.74 -23.62
CA HIS A 49 -15.11 14.53 -22.20
C HIS A 49 -13.78 15.08 -21.69
N TYR A 50 -13.75 15.32 -20.38
CA TYR A 50 -12.57 15.72 -19.63
C TYR A 50 -12.20 14.65 -18.62
N ILE A 51 -10.91 14.37 -18.45
CA ILE A 51 -10.43 13.39 -17.46
C ILE A 51 -10.09 14.14 -16.17
N LEU A 52 -10.65 13.72 -15.03
CA LEU A 52 -10.30 14.32 -13.74
C LEU A 52 -8.87 13.96 -13.33
N VAL A 53 -8.04 14.97 -13.04
CA VAL A 53 -6.65 14.79 -12.59
C VAL A 53 -6.46 15.17 -11.12
N ASP A 54 -7.15 16.22 -10.66
CA ASP A 54 -7.18 16.60 -9.24
C ASP A 54 -8.57 16.97 -8.76
N GLY A 55 -8.80 16.74 -7.47
CA GLY A 55 -10.04 17.10 -6.80
C GLY A 55 -11.07 15.98 -6.79
N TYR A 56 -10.66 14.70 -6.88
CA TYR A 56 -11.54 13.53 -6.80
C TYR A 56 -12.58 13.63 -5.67
N LYS A 57 -12.15 13.94 -4.44
CA LYS A 57 -13.08 14.12 -3.32
C LYS A 57 -14.02 15.31 -3.51
N ARG A 58 -13.51 16.43 -4.04
CA ARG A 58 -14.30 17.64 -4.33
C ARG A 58 -15.36 17.33 -5.39
N TYR A 59 -14.98 16.66 -6.48
CA TYR A 59 -15.91 16.18 -7.50
C TYR A 59 -17.03 15.33 -6.91
N ILE A 60 -16.69 14.31 -6.10
CA ILE A 60 -17.70 13.45 -5.47
C ILE A 60 -18.65 14.27 -4.58
N SER A 61 -18.13 15.19 -3.78
CA SER A 61 -18.97 16.09 -2.96
C SER A 61 -19.88 16.98 -3.80
N LEU A 62 -19.40 17.53 -4.92
CA LEU A 62 -20.20 18.37 -5.82
C LEU A 62 -21.35 17.58 -6.46
N VAL A 63 -21.09 16.34 -6.87
CA VAL A 63 -22.14 15.42 -7.37
C VAL A 63 -23.18 15.14 -6.28
N HIS A 64 -22.76 14.86 -5.04
CA HIS A 64 -23.69 14.64 -3.92
C HIS A 64 -24.53 15.88 -3.58
N LEU A 65 -23.97 17.08 -3.77
CA LEU A 65 -24.68 18.35 -3.59
C LEU A 65 -25.59 18.70 -4.78
N GLY A 66 -25.62 17.90 -5.85
CA GLY A 66 -26.46 18.13 -7.02
C GLY A 66 -25.99 19.29 -7.91
N TRP A 67 -24.71 19.63 -7.90
CA TRP A 67 -24.19 20.70 -8.77
C TRP A 67 -24.17 20.23 -10.22
N GLU A 68 -24.53 21.10 -11.17
CA GLU A 68 -24.52 20.75 -12.59
C GLU A 68 -23.16 21.03 -13.26
N SER A 69 -22.47 22.08 -12.82
CA SER A 69 -21.21 22.53 -13.39
C SER A 69 -20.25 23.07 -12.33
N VAL A 70 -18.96 23.11 -12.68
CA VAL A 70 -17.90 23.56 -11.79
C VAL A 70 -16.75 24.20 -12.57
N GLN A 71 -16.08 25.16 -11.94
CA GLN A 71 -14.82 25.70 -12.45
C GLN A 71 -13.72 24.65 -12.44
N CYS A 72 -13.07 24.49 -13.59
CA CYS A 72 -11.96 23.58 -13.80
C CYS A 72 -10.78 24.31 -14.44
N THR A 73 -9.56 23.99 -14.02
CA THR A 73 -8.35 24.26 -14.76
C THR A 73 -8.10 23.13 -15.76
N ILE A 74 -7.98 23.48 -17.04
CA ILE A 74 -7.71 22.50 -18.09
C ILE A 74 -6.21 22.41 -18.36
N GLU A 75 -5.66 21.20 -18.27
CA GLU A 75 -4.29 20.85 -18.60
C GLU A 75 -4.21 20.05 -19.92
N PRO A 76 -3.07 20.06 -20.62
CA PRO A 76 -2.86 19.21 -21.79
C PRO A 76 -3.02 17.73 -21.44
N VAL A 77 -3.67 16.98 -22.35
CA VAL A 77 -3.85 15.54 -22.22
C VAL A 77 -2.50 14.86 -22.01
N SER A 78 -2.41 14.08 -20.94
CA SER A 78 -1.22 13.28 -20.64
C SER A 78 -1.54 11.79 -20.69
N ASP A 79 -0.48 11.01 -20.91
CA ASP A 79 -0.55 9.57 -20.86
C ASP A 79 -0.95 9.09 -19.45
N PRO A 80 -1.78 8.03 -19.32
CA PRO A 80 -2.21 7.50 -18.03
C PRO A 80 -1.09 7.27 -17.00
N ALA A 81 0.09 6.82 -17.43
CA ALA A 81 1.22 6.60 -16.54
C ALA A 81 1.70 7.91 -15.91
N TYR A 82 1.75 8.99 -16.69
CA TYR A 82 2.15 10.31 -16.21
C TYR A 82 1.12 10.91 -15.25
N ARG A 83 -0.18 10.66 -15.45
CA ARG A 83 -1.21 11.06 -14.47
C ARG A 83 -0.98 10.42 -13.11
N ILE A 84 -0.69 9.11 -13.09
CA ILE A 84 -0.37 8.39 -11.85
C ILE A 84 0.91 8.93 -11.22
N ALA A 85 1.95 9.14 -12.03
CA ALA A 85 3.22 9.65 -11.54
C ALA A 85 3.08 11.06 -10.94
N LYS A 86 2.33 11.95 -11.60
CA LYS A 86 2.00 13.30 -11.11
C LYS A 86 1.26 13.25 -9.78
N ARG A 87 0.27 12.35 -9.65
CA ARG A 87 -0.47 12.14 -8.40
C ARG A 87 0.43 11.62 -7.29
N LEU A 88 1.26 10.61 -7.56
CA LEU A 88 2.25 10.11 -6.60
C LEU A 88 3.17 11.25 -6.15
N ARG A 89 3.75 12.01 -7.07
CA ARG A 89 4.63 13.15 -6.75
C ARG A 89 3.97 14.15 -5.81
N ARG A 90 2.69 14.49 -6.06
CA ARG A 90 1.94 15.48 -5.28
C ARG A 90 1.56 14.98 -3.88
N ASP A 91 1.07 13.75 -3.80
CA ASP A 91 0.36 13.25 -2.61
C ASP A 91 1.20 12.33 -1.71
N TYR A 92 2.29 11.77 -2.23
CA TYR A 92 3.13 10.80 -1.51
C TYR A 92 3.76 11.39 -0.24
N ASN A 93 4.38 12.57 -0.34
CA ASN A 93 5.06 13.22 0.80
C ASN A 93 4.09 13.93 1.75
N LYS A 94 2.89 14.31 1.27
CA LYS A 94 1.88 15.01 2.08
C LYS A 94 1.08 14.08 3.00
N GLN A 95 1.42 12.78 3.03
CA GLN A 95 0.69 11.72 3.74
C GLN A 95 -0.82 11.64 3.41
N LYS A 96 -1.26 12.26 2.30
CA LYS A 96 -2.65 12.25 1.84
C LYS A 96 -3.07 10.90 1.26
N MET A 97 -2.10 10.04 0.96
CA MET A 97 -2.29 8.73 0.33
C MET A 97 -1.91 7.60 1.29
N ARG A 98 -2.77 6.58 1.42
CA ARG A 98 -2.52 5.38 2.23
C ARG A 98 -1.42 4.53 1.61
N SER A 99 -0.70 3.76 2.42
CA SER A 99 0.39 2.90 1.93
C SER A 99 -0.06 1.88 0.88
N SER A 100 -1.28 1.33 1.01
CA SER A 100 -1.86 0.41 0.02
C SER A 100 -2.10 1.08 -1.33
N GLU A 101 -2.56 2.33 -1.34
CA GLU A 101 -2.75 3.10 -2.58
C GLU A 101 -1.40 3.40 -3.26
N ARG A 102 -0.38 3.76 -2.48
CA ARG A 102 0.99 4.00 -3.01
C ARG A 102 1.55 2.75 -3.69
N ILE A 103 1.42 1.60 -3.03
CA ILE A 103 1.87 0.32 -3.57
C ILE A 103 1.11 -0.01 -4.86
N ARG A 104 -0.22 0.13 -4.85
CA ARG A 104 -1.06 -0.12 -6.04
C ARG A 104 -0.63 0.73 -7.24
N TYR A 105 -0.41 2.04 -7.03
CA TYR A 105 0.02 2.93 -8.10
C TYR A 105 1.43 2.61 -8.62
N VAL A 106 2.37 2.29 -7.73
CA VAL A 106 3.71 1.86 -8.16
C VAL A 106 3.66 0.53 -8.91
N HIS A 107 2.82 -0.42 -8.48
CA HIS A 107 2.61 -1.67 -9.23
C HIS A 107 2.02 -1.43 -10.62
N TRP A 108 1.10 -0.48 -10.75
CA TRP A 108 0.52 -0.12 -12.03
C TRP A 108 1.57 0.48 -12.97
N LEU A 109 2.42 1.39 -12.48
CA LEU A 109 3.54 1.93 -13.26
C LEU A 109 4.52 0.84 -13.70
N LEU A 110 4.88 -0.09 -12.80
CA LEU A 110 5.72 -1.23 -13.15
C LEU A 110 5.05 -2.15 -14.19
N GLY A 111 3.72 -2.29 -14.14
CA GLY A 111 2.93 -3.04 -15.13
C GLY A 111 2.94 -2.40 -16.52
N LEU A 112 3.09 -1.07 -16.59
CA LEU A 112 3.34 -0.31 -17.83
C LEU A 112 4.81 -0.29 -18.25
N GLN A 113 5.63 -1.21 -17.74
CA GLN A 113 7.05 -1.34 -18.08
C GLN A 113 7.90 -0.10 -17.69
N TRP A 114 7.43 0.77 -16.81
CA TRP A 114 8.29 1.81 -16.24
C TRP A 114 9.35 1.18 -15.35
N ASP A 115 10.62 1.51 -15.60
CA ASP A 115 11.71 1.06 -14.73
C ASP A 115 11.79 1.88 -13.42
N ILE A 116 12.57 1.38 -12.46
CA ILE A 116 12.75 2.02 -11.14
C ILE A 116 13.33 3.44 -11.27
N ASN A 117 14.19 3.70 -12.25
CA ASN A 117 14.79 5.02 -12.45
C ASN A 117 13.78 6.03 -12.97
N MET A 118 12.91 5.62 -13.89
CA MET A 118 11.82 6.41 -14.43
C MET A 118 10.81 6.75 -13.32
N ILE A 119 10.36 5.74 -12.56
CA ILE A 119 9.46 5.97 -11.42
C ILE A 119 10.09 6.96 -10.43
N ARG A 120 11.35 6.79 -10.06
CA ARG A 120 12.05 7.73 -9.16
C ARG A 120 12.10 9.15 -9.73
N LYS A 121 12.45 9.30 -11.02
CA LYS A 121 12.58 10.59 -11.69
C LYS A 121 11.24 11.35 -11.70
N GLU A 122 10.17 10.67 -12.08
CA GLU A 122 8.86 11.30 -12.26
C GLU A 122 8.09 11.49 -10.95
N THR A 123 8.30 10.61 -9.96
CA THR A 123 7.55 10.64 -8.68
C THR A 123 8.33 11.21 -7.50
N GLY A 124 9.67 11.19 -7.56
CA GLY A 124 10.54 11.49 -6.42
C GLY A 124 10.66 10.37 -5.37
N ILE A 125 10.01 9.22 -5.58
CA ILE A 125 10.06 8.08 -4.64
C ILE A 125 11.46 7.43 -4.71
N ALA A 126 12.08 7.21 -3.54
CA ALA A 126 13.41 6.60 -3.46
C ALA A 126 13.44 5.18 -4.07
N ARG A 127 14.54 4.83 -4.76
CA ARG A 127 14.72 3.51 -5.41
C ARG A 127 14.48 2.34 -4.46
N ALA A 128 14.95 2.46 -3.22
CA ALA A 128 14.78 1.43 -2.20
C ALA A 128 13.29 1.16 -1.88
N VAL A 129 12.45 2.21 -1.91
CA VAL A 129 11.01 2.07 -1.70
C VAL A 129 10.34 1.45 -2.93
N VAL A 130 10.72 1.86 -4.14
CA VAL A 130 10.18 1.25 -5.36
C VAL A 130 10.52 -0.25 -5.41
N ARG A 131 11.77 -0.64 -5.13
CA ARG A 131 12.19 -2.06 -5.01
C ARG A 131 11.38 -2.82 -3.95
N LYS A 132 11.13 -2.18 -2.81
CA LYS A 132 10.29 -2.77 -1.76
C LYS A 132 8.87 -3.02 -2.26
N TYR A 133 8.29 -2.08 -3.01
CA TYR A 133 6.95 -2.23 -3.56
C TYR A 133 6.92 -3.27 -4.68
N GLU A 134 7.87 -3.25 -5.60
CA GLU A 134 8.08 -4.30 -6.60
C GLU A 134 8.11 -5.68 -5.94
N LYS A 135 8.93 -5.85 -4.90
CA LYS A 135 8.99 -7.11 -4.15
C LYS A 135 7.63 -7.55 -3.59
N ILE A 136 6.82 -6.61 -3.06
CA ILE A 136 5.46 -6.93 -2.58
C ILE A 136 4.57 -7.48 -3.70
N ARG A 137 4.75 -7.00 -4.94
CA ARG A 137 3.99 -7.51 -6.11
C ARG A 137 4.25 -8.99 -6.30
N ASP A 138 5.52 -9.37 -6.21
CA ASP A 138 6.02 -10.69 -6.60
C ASP A 138 5.82 -11.76 -5.50
N ILE A 139 5.46 -11.34 -4.28
CA ILE A 139 5.12 -12.28 -3.19
C ILE A 139 3.86 -13.10 -3.54
N PRO A 140 3.87 -14.42 -3.33
CA PRO A 140 2.72 -15.30 -3.60
C PRO A 140 1.41 -14.83 -2.96
N GLN A 141 0.29 -15.06 -3.67
CA GLN A 141 -1.03 -14.64 -3.21
C GLN A 141 -1.44 -15.32 -1.90
N GLU A 142 -1.09 -16.60 -1.71
CA GLU A 142 -1.30 -17.34 -0.46
C GLU A 142 -0.76 -16.57 0.76
N TYR A 143 0.44 -15.97 0.65
CA TYR A 143 1.08 -15.23 1.74
C TYR A 143 0.42 -13.87 1.97
N LYS A 144 -0.03 -13.23 0.89
CA LYS A 144 -0.83 -12.00 0.97
C LYS A 144 -2.14 -12.28 1.72
N ASP A 145 -2.77 -13.42 1.46
CA ASP A 145 -4.03 -13.82 2.08
C ASP A 145 -3.86 -14.15 3.57
N ILE A 146 -2.77 -14.82 3.97
CA ILE A 146 -2.41 -15.04 5.38
C ILE A 146 -2.24 -13.70 6.11
N ILE A 147 -1.44 -12.78 5.58
CA ILE A 147 -1.22 -11.48 6.24
C ILE A 147 -2.50 -10.66 6.32
N LYS A 148 -3.37 -10.77 5.30
CA LYS A 148 -4.68 -10.12 5.28
C LYS A 148 -5.63 -10.72 6.31
N SER A 149 -5.69 -12.04 6.47
CA SER A 149 -6.54 -12.70 7.47
C SER A 149 -6.13 -12.31 8.90
N LEU A 150 -4.82 -12.15 9.12
CA LEU A 150 -4.23 -11.63 10.36
C LEU A 150 -4.40 -10.12 10.55
N LYS A 151 -5.03 -9.41 9.59
CA LYS A 151 -5.20 -7.95 9.59
C LYS A 151 -3.87 -7.18 9.73
N LEU A 152 -2.79 -7.73 9.17
CA LEU A 152 -1.45 -7.16 9.25
C LEU A 152 -1.09 -6.36 7.99
N GLY A 153 -0.14 -5.45 8.14
CA GLY A 153 0.35 -4.59 7.06
C GLY A 153 1.48 -5.22 6.24
N HIS A 154 1.90 -4.52 5.19
CA HIS A 154 2.93 -4.98 4.24
C HIS A 154 4.32 -5.26 4.87
N GLU A 155 4.65 -4.66 6.02
CA GLU A 155 5.90 -4.99 6.70
C GLU A 155 5.92 -6.46 7.17
N ALA A 156 4.78 -6.96 7.65
CA ALA A 156 4.63 -8.35 8.07
C ALA A 156 4.71 -9.29 6.87
N LEU A 157 4.15 -8.90 5.72
CA LEU A 157 4.27 -9.64 4.47
C LEU A 157 5.72 -9.77 4.00
N LEU A 158 6.47 -8.67 4.03
CA LEU A 158 7.88 -8.67 3.68
C LEU A 158 8.72 -9.47 4.69
N ALA A 159 8.35 -9.48 5.97
CA ALA A 159 8.98 -10.33 6.97
C ALA A 159 8.73 -11.82 6.67
N LEU A 160 7.48 -12.18 6.34
CA LEU A 160 7.11 -13.56 6.00
C LEU A 160 7.88 -14.07 4.77
N ASP A 161 7.97 -13.28 3.70
CA ASP A 161 8.79 -13.60 2.52
C ASP A 161 10.28 -13.79 2.86
N ARG A 162 10.83 -12.94 3.74
CA ARG A 162 12.21 -13.11 4.23
C ARG A 162 12.38 -14.37 5.07
N MET A 163 11.36 -14.80 5.82
CA MET A 163 11.42 -16.06 6.56
C MET A 163 11.44 -17.25 5.60
N GLN A 164 10.57 -17.26 4.60
CA GLN A 164 10.47 -18.32 3.57
C GLN A 164 11.83 -18.58 2.90
N THR A 165 12.57 -17.51 2.60
CA THR A 165 13.89 -17.61 1.95
C THR A 165 15.03 -18.03 2.89
N ARG A 166 14.84 -17.97 4.21
CA ARG A 166 15.89 -18.23 5.22
C ARG A 166 15.80 -19.62 5.86
N VAL A 167 14.60 -20.18 5.96
CA VAL A 167 14.38 -21.46 6.65
C VAL A 167 13.91 -22.54 5.67
N PRO A 168 14.19 -23.82 5.94
CA PRO A 168 13.62 -24.91 5.14
C PRO A 168 12.09 -24.84 5.09
N GLY A 169 11.48 -25.24 3.97
CA GLY A 169 10.02 -25.17 3.77
C GLY A 169 9.21 -25.76 4.92
N ARG A 170 9.62 -26.92 5.47
CA ARG A 170 8.98 -27.54 6.65
C ARG A 170 8.88 -26.58 7.86
N ILE A 171 9.93 -25.79 8.11
CA ILE A 171 10.01 -24.86 9.23
C ILE A 171 9.15 -23.63 8.93
N PHE A 172 9.16 -23.16 7.68
CA PHE A 172 8.33 -22.05 7.24
C PHE A 172 6.84 -22.37 7.39
N TYR A 173 6.38 -23.54 6.96
CA TYR A 173 4.98 -23.95 7.12
C TYR A 173 4.58 -24.09 8.60
N GLN A 174 5.48 -24.55 9.48
CA GLN A 174 5.22 -24.56 10.92
C GLN A 174 5.06 -23.15 11.50
N ILE A 175 5.84 -22.18 11.02
CA ILE A 175 5.65 -20.77 11.41
C ILE A 175 4.26 -20.30 10.97
N VAL A 176 3.89 -20.54 9.72
CA VAL A 176 2.58 -20.14 9.17
C VAL A 176 1.43 -20.78 9.96
N ASP A 177 1.52 -22.07 10.27
CA ASP A 177 0.52 -22.79 11.08
C ASP A 177 0.34 -22.16 12.46
N GLU A 178 1.44 -21.82 13.14
CA GLU A 178 1.37 -21.16 14.44
C GLU A 178 0.85 -19.73 14.33
N LEU A 179 1.14 -19.00 13.26
CA LEU A 179 0.52 -17.70 13.02
C LEU A 179 -1.01 -17.85 12.84
N ASN A 180 -1.46 -18.81 12.05
CA ASN A 180 -2.89 -19.03 11.83
C ASN A 180 -3.62 -19.49 13.09
N ARG A 181 -3.01 -20.37 13.89
CA ARG A 181 -3.61 -20.86 15.15
C ARG A 181 -3.82 -19.76 16.19
N ASN A 182 -2.95 -18.75 16.21
CA ASN A 182 -2.99 -17.67 17.19
C ASN A 182 -3.48 -16.35 16.56
N SER A 183 -4.25 -16.42 15.46
CA SER A 183 -4.59 -15.26 14.62
C SER A 183 -5.24 -14.09 15.35
N SER A 184 -5.96 -14.34 16.44
CA SER A 184 -6.62 -13.32 17.27
C SER A 184 -5.66 -12.47 18.09
N GLU A 185 -4.42 -12.94 18.31
CA GLU A 185 -3.44 -12.34 19.23
C GLU A 185 -2.19 -11.83 18.51
N ILE A 186 -2.19 -11.85 17.17
CA ILE A 186 -1.00 -11.51 16.38
C ILE A 186 -1.02 -10.06 15.93
N PHE A 187 0.12 -9.40 16.18
CA PHE A 187 0.41 -8.05 15.72
C PHE A 187 1.70 -8.06 14.89
N GLY A 188 1.96 -6.96 14.18
CA GLY A 188 3.13 -6.86 13.29
C GLY A 188 4.46 -7.06 14.01
N TYR A 189 4.55 -6.70 15.29
CA TYR A 189 5.77 -6.89 16.08
C TYR A 189 6.04 -8.38 16.39
N HIS A 190 5.01 -9.22 16.53
CA HIS A 190 5.18 -10.69 16.67
C HIS A 190 5.80 -11.29 15.42
N VAL A 191 5.30 -10.93 14.24
CA VAL A 191 5.88 -11.38 12.96
C VAL A 191 7.32 -10.90 12.82
N GLY A 192 7.61 -9.66 13.22
CA GLY A 192 8.97 -9.14 13.28
C GLY A 192 9.87 -9.95 14.22
N ALA A 193 9.39 -10.29 15.42
CA ALA A 193 10.14 -11.10 16.39
C ALA A 193 10.44 -12.51 15.86
N ILE A 194 9.45 -13.17 15.24
CA ILE A 194 9.65 -14.46 14.58
C ILE A 194 10.65 -14.34 13.43
N GLU A 195 10.61 -13.25 12.66
CA GLU A 195 11.60 -12.98 11.61
C GLU A 195 13.03 -12.98 12.17
N TYR A 196 13.23 -12.43 13.37
CA TYR A 196 14.53 -12.43 14.03
C TYR A 196 14.99 -13.84 14.40
N LEU A 197 14.09 -14.75 14.78
CA LEU A 197 14.43 -16.16 15.03
C LEU A 197 15.01 -16.82 13.80
N THR A 198 14.40 -16.58 12.64
CA THR A 198 14.82 -17.19 11.37
C THR A 198 16.21 -16.76 10.90
N LYS A 199 16.80 -15.72 11.52
CA LYS A 199 18.18 -15.29 11.26
C LYS A 199 19.22 -16.13 12.02
N VAL A 200 18.79 -16.91 13.02
CA VAL A 200 19.67 -17.77 13.81
C VAL A 200 19.82 -19.11 13.08
N VAL A 201 21.03 -19.47 12.67
CA VAL A 201 21.30 -20.66 11.82
C VAL A 201 20.79 -21.94 12.46
N GLU A 202 20.91 -22.06 13.78
CA GLU A 202 20.50 -23.22 14.53
C GLU A 202 18.98 -23.37 14.61
N PHE A 203 18.21 -22.28 14.46
CA PHE A 203 16.74 -22.33 14.38
C PHE A 203 16.29 -23.18 13.19
N SER A 204 16.97 -23.05 12.04
CA SER A 204 16.68 -23.85 10.84
C SER A 204 16.98 -25.35 11.00
N ARG A 205 17.69 -25.74 12.07
CA ARG A 205 18.07 -27.13 12.40
C ARG A 205 17.19 -27.75 13.49
N LEU A 206 16.27 -26.97 14.06
CA LEU A 206 15.39 -27.44 15.11
C LEU A 206 14.43 -28.53 14.62
N PRO A 207 14.08 -29.52 15.47
CA PRO A 207 12.98 -30.43 15.19
C PRO A 207 11.64 -29.68 15.29
N GLU A 208 10.61 -30.21 14.63
CA GLU A 208 9.28 -29.61 14.52
C GLU A 208 8.68 -29.14 15.85
N ARG A 209 8.66 -30.01 16.86
CA ARG A 209 8.13 -29.70 18.20
C ARG A 209 8.82 -28.50 18.85
N ALA A 210 10.04 -28.18 18.43
CA ALA A 210 10.82 -27.08 18.95
C ALA A 210 10.53 -25.76 18.28
N VAL A 211 10.38 -25.79 16.95
CA VAL A 211 9.98 -24.62 16.18
C VAL A 211 8.63 -24.14 16.68
N LYS A 212 7.66 -25.06 16.79
CA LYS A 212 6.33 -24.75 17.34
C LYS A 212 6.43 -24.11 18.73
N ARG A 213 7.18 -24.72 19.65
CA ARG A 213 7.39 -24.16 21.01
C ARG A 213 8.05 -22.79 20.98
N ALA A 214 9.06 -22.59 20.13
CA ALA A 214 9.79 -21.32 20.04
C ALA A 214 8.91 -20.20 19.45
N VAL A 215 8.19 -20.48 18.36
CA VAL A 215 7.26 -19.53 17.73
C VAL A 215 6.13 -19.18 18.70
N HIS A 216 5.50 -20.17 19.32
CA HIS A 216 4.43 -19.94 20.29
C HIS A 216 4.88 -19.12 21.50
N LYS A 217 6.06 -19.42 22.08
CA LYS A 217 6.65 -18.58 23.14
C LYS A 217 6.92 -17.15 22.68
N THR A 218 7.34 -16.97 21.44
CA THR A 218 7.59 -15.64 20.86
C THR A 218 6.30 -14.82 20.76
N ILE A 219 5.20 -15.46 20.41
CA ILE A 219 3.87 -14.83 20.36
C ILE A 219 3.41 -14.46 21.77
N ILE A 220 3.42 -15.40 22.73
CA ILE A 220 2.90 -15.16 24.08
C ILE A 220 3.71 -14.12 24.85
N TYR A 221 5.03 -14.28 24.87
CA TYR A 221 5.87 -13.50 25.79
C TYR A 221 6.43 -12.23 25.16
N ASN A 222 6.31 -12.06 23.84
CA ASN A 222 6.95 -10.98 23.08
C ASN A 222 8.46 -10.84 23.39
N THR A 223 9.09 -11.90 23.91
CA THR A 223 10.48 -11.94 24.37
C THR A 223 11.22 -12.99 23.56
N PHE A 224 11.82 -12.55 22.47
CA PHE A 224 12.88 -13.32 21.87
C PHE A 224 13.95 -12.38 21.32
N LYS A 225 14.90 -12.03 22.18
CA LYS A 225 16.18 -11.45 21.75
C LYS A 225 17.08 -12.58 21.24
N GLN A 226 18.02 -12.29 20.33
CA GLN A 226 18.94 -13.30 19.76
C GLN A 226 19.66 -14.15 20.82
N LYS A 227 19.93 -13.59 22.02
CA LYS A 227 20.55 -14.30 23.15
C LYS A 227 19.62 -15.37 23.76
N GLU A 228 18.31 -15.17 23.75
CA GLU A 228 17.31 -16.13 24.23
C GLU A 228 17.06 -17.25 23.22
N ALA A 229 17.13 -16.95 21.92
CA ALA A 229 17.13 -17.97 20.89
C ALA A 229 18.30 -18.95 21.06
N LYS A 230 19.52 -18.42 21.24
CA LYS A 230 20.69 -19.27 21.56
C LYS A 230 20.48 -20.05 22.86
N ARG A 231 19.90 -19.45 23.91
CA ARG A 231 19.61 -20.17 25.17
C ARG A 231 18.57 -21.27 25.00
N LEU A 232 17.51 -21.09 24.22
CA LEU A 232 16.52 -22.12 23.93
C LEU A 232 17.05 -23.23 23.01
N LEU A 233 18.09 -22.93 22.22
CA LEU A 233 18.85 -23.90 21.45
C LEU A 233 19.87 -24.68 22.31
N ILE A 234 20.51 -24.01 23.28
CA ILE A 234 21.51 -24.58 24.19
C ILE A 234 20.88 -25.40 25.31
N LEU A 235 19.76 -24.93 25.89
CA LEU A 235 19.05 -25.63 26.98
C LEU A 235 18.37 -26.91 26.50
N ARG A 236 18.44 -27.20 25.20
CA ARG A 236 17.63 -28.18 24.50
C ARG A 236 16.14 -27.96 24.78
N LEU A 237 15.40 -28.60 23.92
CA LEU A 237 14.03 -28.99 24.14
C LEU A 237 13.90 -30.02 25.24
#